data_AF-A0A7X8ZAH7-F1
#
_entry.id   AF-A0A7X8ZAH7-F1
#
_cell.length_a   1.000
_cell.length_b   1.000
_cell.length_c   1.000
_cell.angle_alpha   90.00
_cell.angle_beta   90.00
_cell.angle_gamma   90.00
#
_symmetry.space_group_name_H-M   'P 1'
#
loop_
_entity.id
_entity.type
_entity.pdbx_description
1 polymer ?
#
loop_
_entity_poly.entity_id
_entity_poly.type
_entity_poly.pdbx_seq_one_letter_code
_entity_poly.pdbx_strand_id
1 'polypeptide(L)'
;MEKLIMLSPGKTTSINLAIQLEEVFGKYIKVEPYCLKDDLDFDITSSLVVLSSPRIIDKRIQALINSGLNYVIARRVINHRHLSELLDLPRATEVLLVNDRAETTYQTIEQLQALGVNYIKYHPYYPGIASYPKLDIAVTVGEPNLVPYEVKKVINIATRQIDITTLADIARRLKLIDVLGDSLSSHYVNEIIRLLNRINDNAKDMKVISNRLETVANCLPVAILYVKKDG
;
A
#
# COMPACT_ATOMS: atom_id res chain seq x y z
N MET A 1 -29.35 8.09 0.30
CA MET A 1 -28.12 7.61 -0.36
C MET A 1 -28.18 6.10 -0.28
N GLU A 2 -28.27 5.43 -1.42
CA GLU A 2 -28.56 4.01 -1.55
C GLU A 2 -27.33 3.21 -1.98
N LYS A 3 -26.38 3.85 -2.68
CA LYS A 3 -25.19 3.20 -3.22
C LYS A 3 -23.91 3.98 -2.95
N LEU A 4 -22.82 3.24 -2.75
CA LEU A 4 -21.45 3.74 -2.71
C LEU A 4 -20.71 3.21 -3.95
N ILE A 5 -20.40 4.09 -4.89
CA ILE A 5 -19.79 3.70 -6.17
C ILE A 5 -18.28 3.89 -6.08
N MET A 6 -17.51 2.84 -6.34
CA MET A 6 -16.05 2.94 -6.47
C MET A 6 -15.69 3.10 -7.94
N LEU A 7 -15.14 4.25 -8.34
CA LEU A 7 -14.75 4.53 -9.73
C LEU A 7 -13.23 4.67 -9.86
N SER A 8 -12.61 3.85 -10.71
CA SER A 8 -11.17 3.91 -10.98
C SER A 8 -10.83 3.78 -12.48
N PRO A 9 -9.61 4.11 -12.95
CA PRO A 9 -9.28 3.99 -14.37
C PRO A 9 -9.37 2.56 -14.91
N GLY A 10 -9.07 1.55 -14.08
CA GLY A 10 -8.99 0.15 -14.48
C GLY A 10 -9.84 -0.78 -13.61
N LYS A 11 -10.36 -1.86 -14.19
CA LYS A 11 -11.29 -2.78 -13.53
C LYS A 11 -10.69 -3.45 -12.27
N THR A 12 -9.44 -3.91 -12.34
CA THR A 12 -8.74 -4.56 -11.21
C THR A 12 -8.65 -3.64 -10.00
N THR A 13 -8.19 -2.40 -10.20
CA THR A 13 -8.13 -1.39 -9.13
C THR A 13 -9.51 -1.10 -8.57
N SER A 14 -10.53 -0.98 -9.42
CA SER A 14 -11.90 -0.68 -8.98
C SER A 14 -12.44 -1.77 -8.06
N ILE A 15 -12.30 -3.04 -8.46
CA ILE A 15 -12.74 -4.19 -7.68
C ILE A 15 -12.00 -4.27 -6.33
N ASN A 16 -10.68 -4.15 -6.33
CA ASN A 16 -9.88 -4.23 -5.10
C ASN A 16 -10.23 -3.12 -4.11
N LEU A 17 -10.48 -1.90 -4.59
CA LEU A 17 -10.89 -0.78 -3.73
C LEU A 17 -12.36 -0.91 -3.29
N ALA A 18 -13.25 -1.45 -4.13
CA ALA A 18 -14.63 -1.72 -3.75
C ALA A 18 -14.72 -2.77 -2.64
N ILE A 19 -13.89 -3.82 -2.68
CA ILE A 19 -13.80 -4.82 -1.60
C ILE A 19 -13.43 -4.15 -0.28
N GLN A 20 -12.46 -3.24 -0.27
CA GLN A 20 -12.08 -2.50 0.95
C GLN A 20 -13.23 -1.63 1.47
N LEU A 21 -13.99 -1.00 0.58
CA LEU A 21 -15.18 -0.23 0.97
C LEU A 21 -16.29 -1.15 1.49
N GLU A 22 -16.50 -2.32 0.88
CA GLU A 22 -17.49 -3.31 1.29
C GLU A 22 -17.19 -3.86 2.70
N GLU A 23 -15.91 -4.12 3.02
CA GLU A 23 -15.48 -4.53 4.36
C GLU A 23 -15.88 -3.54 5.46
N VAL A 24 -15.90 -2.24 5.14
CA VAL A 24 -16.21 -1.15 6.08
C VAL A 24 -17.69 -0.78 6.06
N PHE A 25 -18.28 -0.66 4.87
CA PHE A 25 -19.60 -0.04 4.66
C PHE A 25 -20.68 -1.02 4.18
N GLY A 26 -20.33 -2.22 3.73
CA GLY A 26 -21.24 -3.16 3.06
C GLY A 26 -22.46 -3.59 3.89
N LYS A 27 -22.35 -3.52 5.22
CA LYS A 27 -23.49 -3.76 6.13
C LYS A 27 -24.57 -2.66 6.08
N TYR A 28 -24.22 -1.46 5.60
CA TYR A 28 -25.05 -0.26 5.68
C TYR A 28 -25.43 0.29 4.31
N ILE A 29 -24.60 0.07 3.30
CA ILE A 29 -24.82 0.57 1.94
C ILE A 29 -24.22 -0.40 0.92
N LYS A 30 -24.87 -0.53 -0.23
CA LYS A 30 -24.38 -1.37 -1.33
C LYS A 30 -23.16 -0.72 -1.99
N VAL A 31 -22.05 -1.44 -2.11
CA VAL A 31 -20.87 -0.97 -2.83
C VAL A 31 -20.85 -1.57 -4.25
N GLU A 32 -20.61 -0.73 -5.27
CA GLU A 32 -20.52 -1.18 -6.67
C GLU A 32 -19.23 -0.65 -7.33
N PRO A 33 -18.40 -1.52 -7.94
CA PRO A 33 -17.22 -1.10 -8.68
C PRO A 33 -17.55 -0.70 -10.13
N TYR A 34 -17.01 0.42 -10.58
CA TYR A 34 -17.02 0.88 -11.96
C TYR A 34 -15.60 1.28 -12.41
N CYS A 35 -15.33 1.20 -13.71
CA CYS A 35 -14.15 1.76 -14.35
C CYS A 35 -14.52 2.66 -15.53
N LEU A 36 -13.54 3.40 -16.06
CA LEU A 36 -13.78 4.36 -17.16
C LEU A 36 -14.34 3.72 -18.43
N LYS A 37 -14.13 2.41 -18.63
CA LYS A 37 -14.64 1.67 -19.78
C LYS A 37 -16.09 1.20 -19.62
N ASP A 38 -16.64 1.25 -18.41
CA ASP A 38 -17.98 0.78 -18.14
C ASP A 38 -19.03 1.83 -18.55
N ASP A 39 -20.26 1.38 -18.76
CA ASP A 39 -21.41 2.27 -18.85
C ASP A 39 -21.76 2.74 -17.43
N LEU A 40 -21.55 4.03 -17.15
CA LEU A 40 -21.80 4.65 -15.85
C LEU A 40 -23.31 4.87 -15.65
N ASP A 41 -24.05 3.78 -15.48
CA ASP A 41 -25.51 3.68 -15.46
C ASP A 41 -26.13 3.77 -14.06
N PHE A 42 -25.39 4.28 -13.08
CA PHE A 42 -25.89 4.48 -11.72
C PHE A 42 -26.64 5.81 -11.57
N ASP A 43 -27.62 5.84 -10.67
CA ASP A 43 -28.33 7.07 -10.32
C ASP A 43 -27.44 7.99 -9.47
N ILE A 44 -27.07 9.13 -10.03
CA ILE A 44 -26.19 10.12 -9.40
C ILE A 44 -26.83 10.77 -8.16
N THR A 45 -28.16 10.81 -8.07
CA THR A 45 -28.88 11.51 -6.98
C THR A 45 -28.94 10.68 -5.70
N SER A 46 -28.91 9.35 -5.85
CA SER A 46 -28.95 8.39 -4.76
C SER A 46 -27.57 7.80 -4.43
N SER A 47 -26.50 8.18 -5.14
CA SER A 47 -25.17 7.59 -5.00
C SER A 47 -24.12 8.54 -4.41
N LEU A 48 -23.21 8.01 -3.59
CA LEU A 48 -21.92 8.65 -3.30
C LEU A 48 -20.84 7.99 -4.15
N VAL A 49 -20.09 8.76 -4.93
CA VAL A 49 -19.03 8.23 -5.79
C VAL A 49 -17.65 8.49 -5.19
N VAL A 50 -16.88 7.42 -5.02
CA VAL A 50 -15.48 7.46 -4.61
C VAL A 50 -14.61 7.39 -5.86
N LEU A 51 -13.95 8.51 -6.19
CA LEU A 51 -13.01 8.61 -7.30
C LEU A 51 -11.62 8.16 -6.82
N SER A 52 -11.01 7.16 -7.45
CA SER A 52 -9.72 6.60 -6.97
C SER A 52 -8.54 7.56 -7.05
N SER A 53 -8.66 8.65 -7.82
CA SER A 53 -7.64 9.68 -8.06
C SER A 53 -8.29 10.88 -8.73
N PRO A 54 -7.80 12.13 -8.52
CA PRO A 54 -8.27 13.29 -9.28
C PRO A 54 -8.13 13.12 -10.81
N ARG A 55 -7.14 12.34 -11.24
CA ARG A 55 -6.82 12.14 -12.68
C ARG A 55 -7.89 11.38 -13.46
N ILE A 56 -8.86 10.77 -12.77
CA ILE A 56 -9.99 10.10 -13.43
C ILE A 56 -11.03 11.08 -13.98
N ILE A 57 -10.97 12.34 -13.59
CA ILE A 57 -11.92 13.37 -14.01
C ILE A 57 -11.63 13.75 -15.46
N ASP A 58 -12.18 12.97 -16.38
CA ASP A 58 -12.23 13.28 -17.80
C ASP A 58 -13.49 14.09 -18.15
N LYS A 59 -13.74 14.32 -19.44
CA LYS A 59 -14.92 15.06 -19.90
C LYS A 59 -16.24 14.42 -19.47
N ARG A 60 -16.32 13.08 -19.40
CA ARG A 60 -17.52 12.34 -19.04
C ARG A 60 -17.80 12.49 -17.54
N ILE A 61 -16.78 12.30 -16.71
CA ILE A 61 -16.91 12.49 -15.26
C ILE A 61 -17.18 13.94 -14.91
N GLN A 62 -16.55 14.89 -15.61
CA GLN A 62 -16.82 16.31 -15.44
C GLN A 62 -18.28 16.66 -15.73
N ALA A 63 -18.90 16.05 -16.76
CA ALA A 63 -20.32 16.24 -17.05
C ALA A 63 -21.23 15.72 -15.92
N LEU A 64 -20.89 14.59 -15.30
CA LEU A 64 -21.61 14.08 -14.12
C LEU A 64 -21.46 15.04 -12.93
N ILE A 65 -20.24 15.55 -12.67
CA ILE A 65 -19.99 16.55 -11.62
C ILE A 65 -20.85 17.80 -11.84
N ASN A 66 -20.88 18.31 -13.07
CA ASN A 66 -21.71 19.47 -13.43
C ASN A 66 -23.21 19.19 -13.28
N SER A 67 -23.62 17.91 -13.33
CA SER A 67 -24.99 17.46 -13.10
C SER A 67 -25.32 17.18 -11.63
N GLY A 68 -24.40 17.51 -10.70
CA GLY A 68 -24.62 17.38 -9.26
C GLY A 68 -24.14 16.06 -8.64
N LEU A 69 -23.21 15.36 -9.28
CA LEU A 69 -22.58 14.15 -8.71
C LEU A 69 -22.05 14.42 -7.30
N ASN A 70 -22.51 13.66 -6.31
CA ASN A 70 -21.91 13.66 -4.98
C ASN A 70 -20.69 12.74 -4.98
N TYR A 71 -19.49 13.30 -4.77
CA TYR A 71 -18.26 12.52 -4.83
C TYR A 71 -17.24 12.87 -3.74
N VAL A 72 -16.35 11.91 -3.50
CA VAL A 72 -15.13 12.03 -2.69
C VAL A 72 -13.95 11.56 -3.54
N ILE A 73 -12.85 12.30 -3.51
CA ILE A 73 -11.59 11.84 -4.11
C ILE A 73 -10.82 11.04 -3.07
N ALA A 74 -10.55 9.77 -3.35
CA ALA A 74 -9.81 8.93 -2.45
C ALA A 74 -8.34 9.32 -2.38
N ARG A 75 -7.87 9.59 -1.17
CA ARG A 75 -6.44 9.53 -0.87
C ARG A 75 -6.04 8.07 -0.80
N ARG A 76 -4.99 7.70 -1.53
CA ARG A 76 -4.49 6.33 -1.58
C ARG A 76 -3.10 6.24 -0.97
N VAL A 77 -2.91 5.25 -0.10
CA VAL A 77 -1.66 4.99 0.63
C VAL A 77 -1.18 3.57 0.43
N ILE A 78 0.12 3.33 0.60
CA ILE A 78 0.69 1.99 0.57
C ILE A 78 -0.01 1.10 1.61
N ASN A 79 -0.30 -0.14 1.21
CA ASN A 79 -0.85 -1.13 2.12
C ASN A 79 0.27 -1.71 2.98
N HIS A 80 0.31 -1.34 4.26
CA HIS A 80 1.37 -1.76 5.20
C HIS A 80 1.40 -3.27 5.44
N ARG A 81 0.29 -3.98 5.21
CA ARG A 81 0.20 -5.44 5.46
C ARG A 81 1.04 -6.27 4.51
N HIS A 82 1.42 -5.73 3.35
CA HIS A 82 2.18 -6.43 2.31
C HIS A 82 3.61 -5.92 2.15
N LEU A 83 4.12 -5.18 3.15
CA LEU A 83 5.46 -4.61 3.09
C LEU A 83 6.56 -5.49 3.66
N SER A 84 6.26 -6.56 4.40
CA SER A 84 7.28 -7.32 5.14
C SER A 84 8.46 -7.75 4.27
N GLU A 85 8.18 -8.39 3.13
CA GLU A 85 9.24 -8.87 2.24
C GLU A 85 10.05 -7.74 1.59
N LEU A 86 9.43 -6.58 1.36
CA LEU A 86 10.14 -5.40 0.90
C LEU A 86 11.07 -4.86 2.00
N LEU A 87 10.59 -4.87 3.25
CA LEU A 87 11.31 -4.36 4.40
C LEU A 87 12.51 -5.25 4.80
N ASP A 88 12.47 -6.52 4.42
CA ASP A 88 13.55 -7.48 4.65
C ASP A 88 14.71 -7.33 3.64
N LEU A 89 14.57 -6.48 2.60
CA LEU A 89 15.62 -6.29 1.63
C LEU A 89 16.86 -5.61 2.25
N PRO A 90 18.08 -6.08 1.92
CA PRO A 90 19.30 -5.42 2.36
C PRO A 90 19.38 -3.96 1.92
N ARG A 91 20.12 -3.16 2.68
CA ARG A 91 20.43 -1.77 2.29
C ARG A 91 21.12 -1.74 0.93
N ALA A 92 20.84 -0.68 0.18
CA ALA A 92 21.29 -0.40 -1.17
C ALA A 92 20.87 -1.44 -2.24
N THR A 93 19.95 -2.36 -1.92
CA THR A 93 19.35 -3.27 -2.92
C THR A 93 18.69 -2.44 -4.02
N GLU A 94 18.95 -2.80 -5.28
CA GLU A 94 18.34 -2.17 -6.44
C GLU A 94 17.17 -3.03 -6.92
N VAL A 95 16.01 -2.41 -7.06
CA VAL A 95 14.77 -3.10 -7.46
C VAL A 95 14.08 -2.34 -8.58
N LEU A 96 13.42 -3.06 -9.48
CA LEU A 96 12.42 -2.44 -10.36
C LEU A 96 11.17 -2.15 -9.54
N LEU A 97 10.62 -0.93 -9.60
CA LEU A 97 9.26 -0.66 -9.16
C LEU A 97 8.33 -0.71 -10.37
N VAL A 98 7.50 -1.75 -10.44
CA VAL A 98 6.62 -2.06 -11.56
C VAL A 98 5.21 -1.54 -11.29
N ASN A 99 4.66 -0.75 -12.22
CA ASN A 99 3.26 -0.32 -12.18
C ASN A 99 2.66 -0.17 -13.59
N ASP A 100 1.35 0.06 -13.65
CA ASP A 100 0.58 0.22 -14.89
C ASP A 100 0.84 1.54 -15.63
N ARG A 101 1.24 2.58 -14.91
CA ARG A 101 1.46 3.93 -15.45
C ARG A 101 2.69 4.59 -14.84
N ALA A 102 3.32 5.47 -15.62
CA ALA A 102 4.46 6.26 -15.15
C ALA A 102 4.13 7.00 -13.85
N GLU A 103 2.98 7.68 -13.82
CA GLU A 103 2.62 8.56 -12.71
C GLU A 103 2.39 7.77 -11.42
N THR A 104 1.72 6.61 -11.49
CA THR A 104 1.48 5.74 -10.34
C THR A 104 2.76 5.04 -9.88
N THR A 105 3.70 4.78 -10.79
CA THR A 105 5.05 4.30 -10.47
C THR A 105 5.78 5.31 -9.59
N TYR A 106 5.99 6.55 -10.08
CA TYR A 106 6.71 7.58 -9.32
C TYR A 106 6.02 7.93 -8.00
N GLN A 107 4.68 8.07 -7.99
CA GLN A 107 3.93 8.29 -6.74
C GLN A 107 4.15 7.18 -5.71
N THR A 108 4.29 5.93 -6.15
CA THR A 108 4.53 4.81 -5.23
C THR A 108 5.96 4.86 -4.69
N ILE A 109 6.95 5.19 -5.52
CA ILE A 109 8.34 5.41 -5.06
C ILE A 109 8.37 6.50 -3.97
N GLU A 110 7.76 7.65 -4.24
CA GLU A 110 7.68 8.77 -3.28
C GLU A 110 7.00 8.35 -1.97
N GLN A 111 5.88 7.62 -2.04
CA GLN A 111 5.20 7.14 -0.84
C GLN A 111 6.06 6.15 -0.03
N LEU A 112 6.74 5.20 -0.69
CA LEU A 112 7.61 4.25 -0.01
C LEU A 112 8.81 4.96 0.66
N GLN A 113 9.40 5.94 -0.02
CA GLN A 113 10.47 6.75 0.55
C GLN A 113 10.00 7.58 1.75
N ALA A 114 8.80 8.18 1.66
CA ALA A 114 8.18 8.92 2.76
C ALA A 114 7.86 8.03 3.97
N LEU A 115 7.63 6.73 3.76
CA LEU A 115 7.45 5.73 4.81
C LEU A 115 8.78 5.26 5.43
N GLY A 116 9.92 5.79 4.99
CA GLY A 116 11.23 5.42 5.50
C GLY A 116 11.87 4.22 4.80
N VAL A 117 11.26 3.70 3.72
CA VAL A 117 11.86 2.66 2.86
C VAL A 117 12.78 3.31 1.82
N ASN A 118 13.68 4.18 2.29
CA ASN A 118 14.60 4.96 1.46
C ASN A 118 16.01 4.32 1.37
N TYR A 119 16.22 3.20 2.05
CA TYR A 119 17.49 2.48 2.06
C TYR A 119 17.64 1.52 0.87
N ILE A 120 16.62 1.35 0.03
CA ILE A 120 16.70 0.63 -1.25
C ILE A 120 16.59 1.61 -2.42
N LYS A 121 17.11 1.21 -3.60
CA LYS A 121 17.08 2.02 -4.81
C LYS A 121 15.98 1.51 -5.75
N TYR A 122 14.99 2.35 -5.99
CA TYR A 122 13.89 2.06 -6.89
C TYR A 122 14.22 2.54 -8.31
N HIS A 123 14.10 1.64 -9.28
CA HIS A 123 14.15 1.94 -10.70
C HIS A 123 12.75 1.80 -11.30
N PRO A 124 12.15 2.88 -11.84
CA PRO A 124 10.77 2.81 -12.31
C PRO A 124 10.65 1.87 -13.51
N TYR A 125 9.55 1.13 -13.57
CA TYR A 125 9.18 0.32 -14.71
C TYR A 125 7.66 0.41 -14.94
N TYR A 126 7.28 0.73 -16.18
CA TYR A 126 5.89 0.82 -16.61
C TYR A 126 5.80 0.62 -18.13
N PRO A 127 4.62 0.22 -18.66
CA PRO A 127 4.41 0.12 -20.10
C PRO A 127 4.79 1.41 -20.83
N GLY A 128 5.67 1.31 -21.83
CA GLY A 128 6.15 2.44 -22.63
C GLY A 128 7.38 3.17 -22.08
N ILE A 129 8.02 2.70 -21.00
CA ILE A 129 9.32 3.23 -20.58
C ILE A 129 10.40 2.94 -21.63
N ALA A 130 11.24 3.93 -21.94
CA ALA A 130 12.24 3.82 -23.01
C ALA A 130 13.38 2.83 -22.68
N SER A 131 13.84 2.82 -21.43
CA SER A 131 14.89 1.93 -20.95
C SER A 131 14.78 1.74 -19.44
N TYR A 132 15.26 0.60 -18.96
CA TYR A 132 15.31 0.24 -17.54
C TYR A 132 16.46 -0.74 -17.31
N PRO A 133 17.07 -0.78 -16.11
CA PRO A 133 18.12 -1.73 -15.81
C PRO A 133 17.56 -3.15 -15.67
N LYS A 134 18.31 -4.14 -16.13
CA LYS A 134 17.99 -5.55 -15.89
C LYS A 134 18.36 -5.91 -14.44
N LEU A 135 17.35 -6.08 -13.60
CA LEU A 135 17.50 -6.38 -12.17
C LEU A 135 16.80 -7.69 -11.84
N ASP A 136 17.36 -8.41 -10.86
CA ASP A 136 16.83 -9.70 -10.43
C ASP A 136 15.56 -9.60 -9.57
N ILE A 137 15.27 -8.40 -9.02
CA ILE A 137 14.17 -8.16 -8.09
C ILE A 137 13.23 -7.08 -8.66
N ALA A 138 11.94 -7.37 -8.70
CA ALA A 138 10.90 -6.38 -8.95
C ALA A 138 9.93 -6.30 -7.77
N VAL A 139 9.50 -5.09 -7.48
CA VAL A 139 8.46 -4.73 -6.53
C VAL A 139 7.28 -4.23 -7.34
N THR A 140 6.13 -4.89 -7.23
CA THR A 140 4.91 -4.55 -8.00
C THR A 140 3.75 -4.17 -7.08
N VAL A 141 2.88 -3.28 -7.54
CA VAL A 141 1.73 -2.74 -6.79
C VAL A 141 0.44 -3.39 -7.27
N GLY A 142 0.31 -4.70 -7.09
CA GLY A 142 -0.85 -5.46 -7.57
C GLY A 142 -0.88 -5.72 -9.09
N GLU A 143 0.25 -5.51 -9.78
CA GLU A 143 0.38 -5.69 -11.23
C GLU A 143 1.49 -6.71 -11.58
N PRO A 144 1.43 -7.96 -11.09
CA PRO A 144 2.49 -8.96 -11.32
C PRO A 144 2.64 -9.32 -12.81
N ASN A 145 1.57 -9.19 -13.58
CA ASN A 145 1.57 -9.48 -15.02
C ASN A 145 2.37 -8.49 -15.86
N LEU A 146 2.73 -7.33 -15.29
CA LEU A 146 3.55 -6.31 -15.96
C LEU A 146 5.05 -6.49 -15.68
N VAL A 147 5.44 -7.44 -14.83
CA VAL A 147 6.84 -7.64 -14.46
C VAL A 147 7.61 -8.23 -15.64
N PRO A 148 8.81 -7.71 -16.00
CA PRO A 148 9.66 -8.31 -17.03
C PRO A 148 10.01 -9.77 -16.72
N TYR A 149 10.07 -10.60 -17.76
CA TYR A 149 10.32 -12.04 -17.63
C TYR A 149 11.73 -12.35 -17.09
N GLU A 150 12.67 -11.42 -17.22
CA GLU A 150 14.05 -11.58 -16.72
C GLU A 150 14.17 -11.50 -15.19
N VAL A 151 13.12 -11.04 -14.50
CA VAL A 151 13.12 -10.87 -13.04
C VAL A 151 13.01 -12.24 -12.36
N LYS A 152 13.89 -12.50 -11.39
CA LYS A 152 13.94 -13.77 -10.64
C LYS A 152 13.04 -13.76 -9.41
N LYS A 153 12.87 -12.61 -8.77
CA LYS A 153 12.10 -12.43 -7.54
C LYS A 153 11.08 -11.30 -7.69
N VAL A 154 9.81 -11.61 -7.44
CA VAL A 154 8.71 -10.63 -7.49
C VAL A 154 8.15 -10.44 -6.09
N ILE A 155 8.24 -9.21 -5.58
CA ILE A 155 7.65 -8.78 -4.31
C ILE A 155 6.38 -7.99 -4.64
N ASN A 156 5.20 -8.56 -4.38
CA ASN A 156 3.94 -7.87 -4.62
C ASN A 156 3.44 -7.18 -3.35
N ILE A 157 3.52 -5.85 -3.31
CA ILE A 157 3.07 -5.04 -2.17
C ILE A 157 1.57 -4.69 -2.21
N ALA A 158 0.84 -5.37 -3.09
CA ALA A 158 -0.60 -5.21 -3.34
C ALA A 158 -1.00 -3.79 -3.79
N THR A 159 -2.27 -3.64 -4.17
CA THR A 159 -2.83 -2.36 -4.58
C THR A 159 -2.84 -1.37 -3.39
N ARG A 160 -2.42 -0.12 -3.61
CA ARG A 160 -2.54 0.97 -2.60
C ARG A 160 -3.98 1.07 -2.08
N GLN A 161 -4.15 1.11 -0.76
CA GLN A 161 -5.44 1.13 -0.06
C GLN A 161 -6.02 2.54 0.09
N ILE A 162 -7.30 2.62 0.44
CA ILE A 162 -7.97 3.89 0.77
C ILE A 162 -7.48 4.37 2.14
N ASP A 163 -7.09 5.64 2.23
CA ASP A 163 -6.63 6.25 3.47
C ASP A 163 -7.76 6.42 4.49
N ILE A 164 -7.44 6.29 5.78
CA ILE A 164 -8.40 6.44 6.88
C ILE A 164 -9.17 7.77 6.82
N THR A 165 -8.52 8.85 6.41
CA THR A 165 -9.17 10.17 6.32
C THR A 165 -10.25 10.19 5.24
N THR A 166 -10.06 9.44 4.16
CA THR A 166 -11.08 9.24 3.12
C THR A 166 -12.22 8.37 3.65
N LEU A 167 -11.92 7.28 4.35
CA LEU A 167 -12.95 6.44 4.96
C LEU A 167 -13.81 7.23 5.97
N ALA A 168 -13.18 8.08 6.79
CA ALA A 168 -13.88 8.95 7.72
C ALA A 168 -14.76 9.99 6.99
N ASP A 169 -14.30 10.60 5.88
CA ASP A 169 -15.14 11.52 5.09
C ASP A 169 -16.32 10.80 4.45
N ILE A 170 -16.12 9.58 3.95
CA ILE A 170 -17.20 8.74 3.41
C ILE A 170 -18.22 8.43 4.52
N ALA A 171 -17.77 7.97 5.70
CA ALA A 171 -18.64 7.68 6.84
C ALA A 171 -19.46 8.91 7.26
N ARG A 172 -18.83 10.09 7.31
CA ARG A 172 -19.49 11.36 7.62
C ARG A 172 -20.56 11.72 6.60
N ARG A 173 -20.27 11.61 5.30
CA ARG A 173 -21.24 11.91 4.21
C ARG A 173 -22.40 10.92 4.17
N LEU A 174 -22.14 9.67 4.53
CA LEU A 174 -23.16 8.63 4.68
C LEU A 174 -23.96 8.75 5.98
N LYS A 175 -23.61 9.69 6.88
CA LYS A 175 -24.19 9.81 8.24
C LYS A 175 -24.03 8.53 9.07
N LEU A 176 -22.93 7.81 8.84
CA LEU A 176 -22.59 6.58 9.55
C LEU A 176 -21.49 6.80 10.59
N ILE A 177 -21.03 8.04 10.81
CA ILE A 177 -19.90 8.31 11.70
C ILE A 177 -20.16 7.89 13.15
N ASP A 178 -21.40 7.96 13.64
CA ASP A 178 -21.74 7.57 15.02
C ASP A 178 -21.73 6.04 15.19
N VAL A 179 -22.04 5.31 14.12
CA VAL A 179 -22.07 3.83 14.13
C VAL A 179 -20.69 3.25 13.82
N LEU A 180 -19.97 3.88 12.88
CA LEU A 180 -18.68 3.41 12.40
C LEU A 180 -17.49 4.06 13.11
N GLY A 181 -17.63 5.21 13.76
CA GLY A 181 -16.53 5.98 14.33
C GLY A 181 -15.72 5.17 15.35
N ASP A 182 -16.42 4.53 16.29
CA ASP A 182 -15.78 3.66 17.28
C ASP A 182 -15.16 2.42 16.63
N SER A 183 -15.82 1.85 15.61
CA SER A 183 -15.32 0.67 14.89
C SER A 183 -14.09 0.97 14.04
N LEU A 184 -14.05 2.13 13.38
CA LEU A 184 -12.92 2.61 12.59
C LEU A 184 -11.76 2.91 13.52
N SER A 185 -11.98 3.72 14.57
CA SER A 185 -10.95 4.01 15.58
C SER A 185 -10.39 2.72 16.17
N SER A 186 -11.25 1.81 16.63
CA SER A 186 -10.84 0.52 17.20
C SER A 186 -10.10 -0.35 16.19
N HIS A 187 -10.52 -0.38 14.92
CA HIS A 187 -9.82 -1.13 13.86
C HIS A 187 -8.36 -0.65 13.72
N TYR A 188 -8.14 0.65 13.64
CA TYR A 188 -6.79 1.21 13.49
C TYR A 188 -5.96 1.08 14.77
N VAL A 189 -6.55 1.30 15.95
CA VAL A 189 -5.86 1.06 17.24
C VAL A 189 -5.45 -0.41 17.35
N ASN A 190 -6.32 -1.35 16.98
CA ASN A 190 -6.00 -2.77 16.99
C ASN A 190 -4.88 -3.12 16.00
N GLU A 191 -4.84 -2.50 14.82
CA GLU A 191 -3.73 -2.68 13.87
C GLU A 191 -2.41 -2.14 14.43
N ILE A 192 -2.42 -0.97 15.10
CA ILE A 192 -1.24 -0.44 15.80
C ILE A 192 -0.78 -1.40 16.89
N ILE A 193 -1.70 -1.90 17.73
CA ILE A 193 -1.38 -2.87 18.79
C ILE A 193 -0.76 -4.14 18.20
N ARG A 194 -1.31 -4.66 17.08
CA ARG A 194 -0.74 -5.83 16.38
C ARG A 194 0.69 -5.58 15.90
N LEU A 195 0.96 -4.40 15.33
CA LEU A 195 2.30 -4.01 14.90
C LEU A 195 3.26 -3.89 16.09
N LEU A 196 2.83 -3.29 17.20
CA LEU A 196 3.62 -3.17 18.42
C LEU A 196 3.95 -4.53 19.03
N ASN A 197 2.99 -5.46 19.06
CA ASN A 197 3.22 -6.82 19.54
C ASN A 197 4.27 -7.55 18.68
N ARG A 198 4.18 -7.43 17.34
CA ARG A 198 5.21 -8.00 16.44
C ARG A 198 6.60 -7.43 16.69
N ILE A 199 6.72 -6.11 16.89
CA ILE A 199 8.01 -5.47 17.22
C ILE A 199 8.55 -6.01 18.53
N ASN A 200 7.70 -6.14 19.55
CA ASN A 200 8.09 -6.62 20.86
C ASN A 200 8.56 -8.08 20.81
N ASP A 201 7.89 -8.92 20.02
CA ASP A 201 8.29 -10.32 19.84
C ASP A 201 9.64 -10.42 19.11
N ASN A 202 9.84 -9.64 18.04
CA ASN A 202 11.15 -9.55 17.36
C ASN A 202 12.26 -9.08 18.32
N ALA A 203 11.98 -8.13 19.21
CA ALA A 203 12.95 -7.64 20.19
C ALA A 203 13.30 -8.72 21.24
N LYS A 204 12.33 -9.53 21.67
CA LYS A 204 12.58 -10.69 22.56
C LYS A 204 13.48 -11.72 21.86
N ASP A 205 13.19 -12.03 20.60
CA ASP A 205 14.00 -12.97 19.81
C ASP A 205 15.44 -12.47 19.67
N MET A 206 15.64 -11.18 19.38
CA MET A 206 16.96 -10.57 19.36
C MET A 206 17.71 -10.69 20.69
N LYS A 207 17.01 -10.53 21.82
CA LYS A 207 17.61 -10.70 23.16
C LYS A 207 18.07 -12.15 23.39
N VAL A 208 17.27 -13.13 22.98
CA VAL A 208 17.65 -14.55 23.06
C VAL A 208 18.88 -14.84 22.20
N ILE A 209 18.94 -14.31 20.98
CA ILE A 209 20.09 -14.47 20.08
C ILE A 209 21.35 -13.84 20.70
N SER A 210 21.24 -12.62 21.24
CA SER A 210 22.36 -11.93 21.92
C SER A 210 22.93 -12.75 23.07
N ASN A 211 22.06 -13.28 23.94
CA ASN A 211 22.50 -14.12 25.07
C ASN A 211 23.22 -15.40 24.61
N ARG A 212 22.78 -16.00 23.49
CA ARG A 212 23.46 -17.16 22.91
C ARG A 212 24.85 -16.78 22.39
N LEU A 213 24.98 -15.64 21.70
CA LEU A 213 26.27 -15.15 21.22
C LEU A 213 27.23 -14.85 22.38
N GLU A 214 26.76 -14.23 23.46
CA GLU A 214 27.56 -14.02 24.67
C GLU A 214 28.03 -15.34 25.29
N THR A 215 27.15 -16.35 25.34
CA THR A 215 27.51 -17.67 25.84
C THR A 215 28.60 -18.31 24.99
N VAL A 216 28.49 -18.26 23.65
CA VAL A 216 29.54 -18.77 22.76
C VAL A 216 30.84 -17.99 22.94
N ALA A 217 30.79 -16.67 23.01
CA ALA A 217 31.96 -15.82 23.22
C ALA A 217 32.68 -16.16 24.54
N ASN A 218 31.93 -16.38 25.62
CA ASN A 218 32.46 -16.76 26.93
C ASN A 218 32.99 -18.20 26.97
N CYS A 219 32.51 -19.08 26.09
CA CYS A 219 33.00 -20.45 25.95
C CYS A 219 34.23 -20.58 25.05
N LEU A 220 34.69 -19.51 24.38
CA LEU A 220 35.93 -19.52 23.60
C LEU A 220 37.14 -19.31 24.53
N PRO A 221 38.04 -20.31 24.70
CA PRO A 221 39.15 -20.25 25.64
C PRO A 221 40.39 -19.55 25.05
N VAL A 222 40.24 -18.50 24.23
CA VAL A 222 41.37 -17.85 23.56
C VAL A 222 41.53 -16.41 24.04
N ALA A 223 42.44 -16.22 25.00
CA ALA A 223 43.01 -14.91 25.29
C ALA A 223 43.89 -14.49 24.11
N ILE A 224 43.54 -13.40 23.42
CA ILE A 224 44.42 -12.78 22.42
C ILE A 224 45.42 -11.90 23.19
N LEU A 225 46.64 -12.42 23.40
CA LEU A 225 47.77 -11.66 23.92
C LEU A 225 48.49 -10.97 22.75
N TYR A 226 48.37 -9.64 22.68
CA TYR A 226 49.16 -8.82 21.76
C TYR A 226 50.48 -8.44 22.44
N VAL A 227 51.60 -9.00 21.96
CA VAL A 227 52.94 -8.58 22.39
C VAL A 227 53.52 -7.64 21.35
N LYS A 228 53.75 -6.39 21.75
CA LYS A 228 54.42 -5.39 20.91
C LYS A 228 55.89 -5.78 20.75
N LYS A 229 56.37 -5.87 19.51
CA LYS A 229 57.69 -6.41 19.16
C LYS A 229 58.83 -5.38 19.30
N ASP A 230 58.76 -4.56 20.34
CA ASP A 230 59.77 -3.54 20.63
C ASP A 230 60.26 -3.75 22.07
N GLY A 231 61.18 -4.71 22.21
CA GLY A 231 62.11 -4.80 23.33
C GLY A 231 63.50 -4.40 22.83
#